data_AF-A0A9E5AIT3-F1
#
_entry.id   AF-A0A9E5AIT3-F1
#
_cell.length_a   1.000
_cell.length_b   1.000
_cell.length_c   1.000
_cell.angle_alpha   90.00
_cell.angle_beta   90.00
_cell.angle_gamma   90.00
#
_symmetry.space_group_name_H-M   'P 1'
#
loop_
_entity.id
_entity.type
_entity.pdbx_description
1 polymer ?
#
loop_
_entity_poly.entity_id
_entity_poly.type
_entity_poly.pdbx_seq_one_letter_code
_entity_poly.pdbx_strand_id
1 'polypeptide(L)'
;MSQSPTTANQDADAGTRTALDIYANAWAALGDRVLRGQSFSGRERNCAFLNTKSDRFATVSAVVGFDAADDGRSIALTDWDQDGDVDIWVGNRSAPRLRLYRNDAADGRPSLSLDLQGTLANRDAIGARVTVRARSGGEPLLPLVRSVRAGDGFLGQHGKTVVVGLGEATAVDTVEVLWPSGAAETFSGLAIGGRYRLIQGSGRGQLLPPRPKLALAISSQVEPKRSTASRVVVGVPTPAPPLSWLDLHGQRRTWRPTPQRATLLVLFATWCAPCQTELEQLAAAAAALSTAGLGVVALAADEVSGGDTPAAVGAWLAARGWPLAQPGWLAGLADAGLVQLVETTWRALVRTRQPLALPFALLLDGSGRIAALYQGPVALATLRADLAALNGDDSSRRAHSAAAAGTWVGALPPSPIPTLDAEYSQAKLPQAALHALRWGVARDPGDASNCTRLASLLANAGDEAGAEQVLLGVLRVTPDQPQVHNNLANRLARRGQFDQAIVHYRKALAQLPNNAFVIHGLASALANTGQLQQALPLLAQAVQLDPTVPGAKADFERARALVAAQQANTGR
;
A
#
# COMPACT_ATOMS: atom_id res chain seq x y z
N MET A 1 -0.84 -25.51 -0.86
CA MET A 1 -2.05 -25.79 -0.06
C MET A 1 -1.73 -25.47 1.40
N SER A 2 -2.24 -24.38 1.94
CA SER A 2 -2.13 -24.08 3.38
C SER A 2 -3.38 -24.65 4.05
N GLN A 3 -3.21 -25.66 4.90
CA GLN A 3 -4.28 -26.13 5.77
C GLN A 3 -4.31 -25.21 6.99
N SER A 4 -5.15 -24.18 6.95
CA SER A 4 -5.45 -23.40 8.15
C SER A 4 -6.29 -24.30 9.08
N PRO A 5 -5.94 -24.42 10.38
CA PRO A 5 -6.77 -25.16 11.31
C PRO A 5 -8.16 -24.51 11.40
N THR A 6 -9.20 -25.27 11.09
CA THR A 6 -10.61 -24.80 11.07
C THR A 6 -11.31 -24.96 12.42
N THR A 7 -10.68 -25.64 13.37
CA THR A 7 -11.21 -25.86 14.72
C THR A 7 -10.18 -25.45 15.76
N ALA A 8 -10.60 -24.69 16.76
CA ALA A 8 -9.87 -24.63 18.03
C ALA A 8 -10.04 -26.01 18.68
N ASN A 9 -8.94 -26.65 19.12
CA ASN A 9 -9.04 -27.87 19.93
C ASN A 9 -10.00 -27.60 21.08
N GLN A 10 -11.09 -28.39 21.17
CA GLN A 10 -12.12 -28.26 22.20
C GLN A 10 -11.60 -28.68 23.60
N ASP A 11 -10.38 -29.19 23.68
CA ASP A 11 -9.75 -29.70 24.90
C ASP A 11 -8.54 -28.85 25.38
N ALA A 12 -8.50 -27.56 25.06
CA ALA A 12 -7.48 -26.69 25.64
C ALA A 12 -7.86 -26.34 27.09
N ASP A 13 -7.23 -27.01 28.05
CA ASP A 13 -7.28 -26.63 29.47
C ASP A 13 -7.00 -25.12 29.64
N ALA A 14 -7.64 -24.52 30.64
CA ALA A 14 -7.52 -23.10 31.00
C ALA A 14 -6.06 -22.73 31.35
N GLY A 15 -5.26 -22.45 30.32
CA GLY A 15 -3.82 -22.21 30.44
C GLY A 15 -3.02 -22.60 29.19
N THR A 16 -3.58 -23.42 28.29
CA THR A 16 -2.91 -23.89 27.07
C THR A 16 -3.36 -23.08 25.85
N ARG A 17 -2.42 -22.48 25.10
CA ARG A 17 -2.73 -21.76 23.85
C ARG A 17 -3.40 -22.73 22.87
N THR A 18 -4.51 -22.34 22.26
CA THR A 18 -5.19 -23.19 21.28
C THR A 18 -4.32 -23.34 20.02
N ALA A 19 -4.57 -24.37 19.21
CA ALA A 19 -3.92 -24.53 17.91
C ALA A 19 -4.12 -23.30 17.00
N LEU A 20 -5.29 -22.64 17.12
CA LEU A 20 -5.60 -21.40 16.41
C LEU A 20 -4.75 -20.24 16.92
N ASP A 21 -4.54 -20.11 18.23
CA ASP A 21 -3.67 -19.08 18.81
C ASP A 21 -2.22 -19.28 18.39
N ILE A 22 -1.73 -20.53 18.38
CA ILE A 22 -0.37 -20.83 17.94
C ILE A 22 -0.21 -20.47 16.46
N TYR A 23 -1.18 -20.85 15.62
CA TYR A 23 -1.19 -20.53 14.20
C TYR A 23 -1.22 -19.01 13.95
N ALA A 24 -2.12 -18.28 14.60
CA ALA A 24 -2.25 -16.83 14.48
C ALA A 24 -0.98 -16.11 14.94
N ASN A 25 -0.38 -16.53 16.07
CA ASN A 25 0.87 -15.98 16.56
C ASN A 25 2.05 -16.27 15.62
N ALA A 26 2.11 -17.48 15.04
CA ALA A 26 3.16 -17.82 14.07
C ALA A 26 3.04 -16.96 12.79
N TRP A 27 1.82 -16.73 12.29
CA TRP A 27 1.59 -15.83 11.16
C TRP A 27 1.91 -14.37 11.49
N ALA A 28 1.56 -13.90 12.69
CA ALA A 28 1.91 -12.56 13.14
C ALA A 28 3.44 -12.38 13.22
N ALA A 29 4.15 -13.38 13.78
CA ALA A 29 5.60 -13.37 13.86
C ALA A 29 6.26 -13.42 12.47
N LEU A 30 5.76 -14.27 11.56
CA LEU A 30 6.23 -14.32 10.17
C LEU A 30 5.98 -12.98 9.47
N GLY A 31 4.79 -12.40 9.62
CA GLY A 31 4.43 -11.09 9.07
C GLY A 31 5.38 -9.99 9.56
N ASP A 32 5.65 -9.92 10.86
CA ASP A 32 6.60 -8.96 11.44
C ASP A 32 8.02 -9.13 10.86
N ARG A 33 8.53 -10.36 10.78
CA ARG A 33 9.85 -10.64 10.17
C ARG A 33 9.92 -10.16 8.72
N VAL A 34 8.88 -10.42 7.95
CA VAL A 34 8.77 -10.02 6.54
C VAL A 34 8.73 -8.50 6.39
N LEU A 35 7.94 -7.82 7.24
CA LEU A 35 7.85 -6.36 7.27
C LEU A 35 9.14 -5.66 7.74
N ARG A 36 9.99 -6.37 8.50
CA ARG A 36 11.36 -5.94 8.83
C ARG A 36 12.37 -6.22 7.72
N GLY A 37 11.92 -6.76 6.59
CA GLY A 37 12.74 -7.04 5.42
C GLY A 37 13.35 -8.44 5.37
N GLN A 38 13.10 -9.32 6.34
CA GLN A 38 13.66 -10.68 6.33
C GLN A 38 13.05 -11.56 5.25
N SER A 39 13.85 -12.50 4.72
CA SER A 39 13.42 -13.44 3.68
C SER A 39 12.22 -14.26 4.16
N PHE A 40 11.18 -14.32 3.33
CA PHE A 40 10.01 -15.16 3.59
C PHE A 40 10.35 -16.63 3.35
N SER A 41 11.09 -16.96 2.29
CA SER A 41 11.54 -18.34 2.00
C SER A 41 12.87 -18.74 2.67
N GLY A 42 13.31 -18.02 3.71
CA GLY A 42 14.55 -18.38 4.43
C GLY A 42 15.83 -18.42 3.58
N ARG A 43 15.90 -17.66 2.48
CA ARG A 43 17.01 -17.69 1.49
C ARG A 43 17.18 -19.03 0.76
N GLU A 44 16.11 -19.80 0.61
CA GLU A 44 16.08 -20.89 -0.36
C GLU A 44 16.49 -20.39 -1.74
N ARG A 45 17.31 -21.17 -2.45
CA ARG A 45 17.84 -20.77 -3.76
C ARG A 45 16.88 -21.17 -4.86
N ASN A 46 16.75 -20.32 -5.87
CA ASN A 46 15.91 -20.58 -7.03
C ASN A 46 16.39 -21.82 -7.80
N CYS A 47 15.45 -22.67 -8.19
CA CYS A 47 15.73 -23.94 -8.86
C CYS A 47 15.32 -23.91 -10.34
N ALA A 48 16.16 -24.47 -11.21
CA ALA A 48 15.86 -24.77 -12.60
C ALA A 48 16.14 -26.26 -12.88
N PHE A 49 15.18 -26.92 -13.52
CA PHE A 49 15.21 -28.34 -13.82
C PHE A 49 15.11 -28.58 -15.32
N LEU A 50 16.12 -29.21 -15.90
CA LEU A 50 16.14 -29.60 -17.31
C LEU A 50 15.43 -30.95 -17.47
N ASN A 51 14.43 -30.99 -18.37
CA ASN A 51 13.80 -32.24 -18.77
C ASN A 51 14.78 -33.08 -19.61
N THR A 52 15.14 -34.27 -19.11
CA THR A 52 16.09 -35.18 -19.78
C THR A 52 15.44 -36.09 -20.83
N LYS A 53 14.15 -35.86 -21.15
CA LYS A 53 13.31 -36.73 -21.98
C LYS A 53 13.16 -38.15 -21.42
N SER A 54 13.34 -38.29 -20.11
CA SER A 54 13.10 -39.52 -19.35
C SER A 54 12.10 -39.24 -18.21
N ASP A 55 11.96 -40.18 -17.27
CA ASP A 55 11.20 -40.05 -16.03
C ASP A 55 11.86 -39.13 -14.98
N ARG A 56 12.96 -38.44 -15.33
CA ARG A 56 13.77 -37.63 -14.41
C ARG A 56 14.03 -36.23 -14.97
N PHE A 57 14.48 -35.37 -14.07
CA PHE A 57 14.97 -34.04 -14.40
C PHE A 57 16.39 -33.88 -13.85
N ALA A 58 17.22 -33.09 -14.54
CA ALA A 58 18.54 -32.68 -14.06
C ALA A 58 18.46 -31.28 -13.46
N THR A 59 19.07 -31.07 -12.29
CA THR A 59 19.23 -29.70 -11.76
C THR A 59 20.28 -28.96 -12.58
N VAL A 60 19.92 -27.78 -13.09
CA VAL A 60 20.80 -26.94 -13.91
C VAL A 60 20.88 -25.50 -13.37
N SER A 61 20.31 -25.24 -12.19
CA SER A 61 20.15 -23.90 -11.59
C SER A 61 21.44 -23.08 -11.64
N ALA A 62 22.57 -23.66 -11.23
CA ALA A 62 23.85 -22.95 -11.18
C ALA A 62 24.39 -22.64 -12.57
N VAL A 63 24.29 -23.59 -13.51
CA VAL A 63 24.85 -23.48 -14.86
C VAL A 63 24.08 -22.45 -15.70
N VAL A 64 22.76 -22.35 -15.51
CA VAL A 64 21.92 -21.37 -16.21
C VAL A 64 21.78 -20.04 -15.46
N GLY A 65 22.54 -19.86 -14.37
CA GLY A 65 22.53 -18.62 -13.57
C GLY A 65 21.30 -18.41 -12.70
N PHE A 66 20.36 -19.36 -12.66
CA PHE A 66 19.13 -19.29 -11.87
C PHE A 66 19.35 -19.42 -10.36
N ASP A 67 20.46 -20.03 -9.93
CA ASP A 67 20.77 -20.34 -8.53
C ASP A 67 21.03 -19.10 -7.65
N ALA A 68 20.00 -18.27 -7.44
CA ALA A 68 20.02 -17.07 -6.62
C ALA A 68 19.24 -17.28 -5.33
N ALA A 69 19.75 -16.74 -4.21
CA ALA A 69 19.08 -16.74 -2.90
C ALA A 69 18.04 -15.61 -2.75
N ASP A 70 17.50 -15.15 -3.88
CA ASP A 70 16.54 -14.05 -3.97
C ASP A 70 15.16 -14.51 -3.50
N ASP A 71 14.43 -13.64 -2.81
CA ASP A 71 13.06 -13.91 -2.35
C ASP A 71 12.04 -13.63 -3.47
N GLY A 72 12.09 -14.45 -4.54
CA GLY A 72 11.23 -14.36 -5.72
C GLY A 72 9.77 -14.69 -5.44
N ARG A 73 8.85 -13.85 -5.94
CA ARG A 73 7.39 -13.99 -5.71
C ARG A 73 6.56 -13.97 -6.97
N SER A 74 7.09 -13.40 -8.04
CA SER A 74 6.41 -13.30 -9.33
C SER A 74 7.39 -13.57 -10.45
N ILE A 75 6.92 -14.20 -11.53
CA ILE A 75 7.66 -14.39 -12.77
C ILE A 75 6.85 -13.82 -13.94
N ALA A 76 7.53 -13.19 -14.88
CA ALA A 76 6.95 -12.74 -16.14
C ALA A 76 7.85 -13.17 -17.30
N LEU A 77 7.32 -14.04 -18.15
CA LEU A 77 7.99 -14.53 -19.36
C LEU A 77 7.75 -13.55 -20.51
N THR A 78 8.80 -13.19 -21.23
CA THR A 78 8.70 -12.31 -22.41
C THR A 78 9.95 -12.45 -23.26
N ASP A 79 9.82 -12.28 -24.57
CA ASP A 79 10.95 -12.03 -25.47
C ASP A 79 11.27 -10.51 -25.39
N TRP A 80 12.15 -10.14 -24.44
CA TRP A 80 12.33 -8.74 -24.04
C TRP A 80 13.10 -7.94 -25.09
N ASP A 81 14.16 -8.53 -25.64
CA ASP A 81 14.98 -7.93 -26.69
C ASP A 81 14.54 -8.31 -28.11
N GLN A 82 13.54 -9.19 -28.24
CA GLN A 82 12.86 -9.53 -29.50
C GLN A 82 13.72 -10.37 -30.45
N ASP A 83 14.54 -11.25 -29.90
CA ASP A 83 15.39 -12.16 -30.67
C ASP A 83 14.77 -13.57 -30.87
N GLY A 84 13.56 -13.78 -30.35
CA GLY A 84 12.76 -14.97 -30.58
C GLY A 84 13.01 -16.09 -29.57
N ASP A 85 13.74 -15.82 -28.50
CA ASP A 85 13.77 -16.67 -27.33
C ASP A 85 13.08 -16.00 -26.11
N VAL A 86 12.90 -16.74 -25.01
CA VAL A 86 12.08 -16.29 -23.88
C VAL A 86 12.96 -15.92 -22.70
N ASP A 87 12.93 -14.65 -22.35
CA ASP A 87 13.52 -14.09 -21.13
C ASP A 87 12.58 -14.18 -19.93
N ILE A 88 13.17 -13.99 -18.75
CA ILE A 88 12.45 -14.10 -17.48
C ILE A 88 12.70 -12.86 -16.63
N TRP A 89 11.62 -12.13 -16.35
CA TRP A 89 11.60 -11.14 -15.28
C TRP A 89 11.12 -11.79 -13.99
N VAL A 90 11.85 -11.53 -12.89
CA VAL A 90 11.47 -11.97 -11.55
C VAL A 90 11.25 -10.77 -10.66
N GLY A 91 10.05 -10.71 -10.06
CA GLY A 91 9.70 -9.77 -9.00
C GLY A 91 10.09 -10.35 -7.64
N ASN A 92 11.05 -9.73 -6.98
CA ASN A 92 11.55 -10.15 -5.68
C ASN A 92 10.99 -9.26 -4.57
N ARG A 93 10.72 -9.86 -3.41
CA ARG A 93 10.36 -9.13 -2.20
C ARG A 93 11.57 -8.40 -1.58
N SER A 94 12.74 -9.04 -1.61
CA SER A 94 14.02 -8.46 -1.18
C SER A 94 14.74 -7.76 -2.34
N ALA A 95 15.80 -7.01 -2.03
CA ALA A 95 16.69 -6.52 -3.07
C ALA A 95 17.50 -7.68 -3.71
N PRO A 96 17.80 -7.62 -5.02
CA PRO A 96 17.27 -6.67 -6.00
C PRO A 96 15.77 -6.91 -6.25
N ARG A 97 14.91 -5.88 -6.22
CA ARG A 97 13.44 -6.06 -6.31
C ARG A 97 12.95 -6.55 -7.66
N LEU A 98 13.73 -6.32 -8.70
CA LEU A 98 13.47 -6.76 -10.06
C LEU A 98 14.76 -7.35 -10.61
N ARG A 99 14.66 -8.54 -11.21
CA ARG A 99 15.78 -9.21 -11.86
C ARG A 99 15.36 -9.65 -13.26
N LEU A 100 16.21 -9.40 -14.25
CA LEU A 100 16.10 -9.95 -15.59
C LEU A 100 17.09 -11.11 -15.73
N TYR A 101 16.59 -12.26 -16.15
CA TYR A 101 17.38 -13.33 -16.72
C TYR A 101 17.18 -13.27 -18.23
N ARG A 102 18.16 -12.69 -18.92
CA ARG A 102 18.19 -12.74 -20.38
C ARG A 102 18.63 -14.13 -20.80
N ASN A 103 17.87 -14.77 -21.68
CA ASN A 103 18.21 -16.08 -22.17
C ASN A 103 19.11 -15.92 -23.40
N ASP A 104 20.39 -16.27 -23.26
CA ASP A 104 21.33 -16.29 -24.39
C ASP A 104 21.70 -17.73 -24.80
N ALA A 105 21.13 -18.74 -24.15
CA ALA A 105 21.49 -20.15 -24.35
C ALA A 105 20.90 -20.75 -25.65
N ALA A 106 19.94 -20.04 -26.26
CA ALA A 106 19.22 -20.47 -27.45
C ALA A 106 19.40 -19.54 -28.66
N ASP A 107 20.36 -18.60 -28.62
CA ASP A 107 20.56 -17.62 -29.69
C ASP A 107 20.74 -18.32 -31.05
N GLY A 108 20.00 -17.84 -32.05
CA GLY A 108 19.97 -18.41 -33.41
C GLY A 108 19.18 -19.71 -33.59
N ARG A 109 18.54 -20.27 -32.55
CA ARG A 109 17.64 -21.44 -32.74
C ARG A 109 16.37 -21.04 -33.50
N PRO A 110 15.84 -21.91 -34.39
CA PRO A 110 14.60 -21.67 -35.11
C PRO A 110 13.43 -21.31 -34.17
N SER A 111 12.85 -20.13 -34.38
CA SER A 111 11.73 -19.62 -33.60
C SER A 111 10.71 -18.90 -34.49
N LEU A 112 9.55 -18.59 -33.93
CA LEU A 112 8.52 -17.75 -34.55
C LEU A 112 7.83 -16.93 -33.46
N SER A 113 7.78 -15.61 -33.64
CA SER A 113 7.16 -14.68 -32.68
C SER A 113 5.91 -14.05 -33.28
N LEU A 114 4.77 -14.15 -32.58
CA LEU A 114 3.46 -13.78 -33.09
C LEU A 114 2.72 -12.81 -32.15
N ASP A 115 2.47 -11.59 -32.62
CA ASP A 115 1.62 -10.59 -31.97
C ASP A 115 0.19 -10.71 -32.53
N LEU A 116 -0.78 -11.12 -31.74
CA LEU A 116 -2.16 -11.29 -32.19
C LEU A 116 -2.99 -10.03 -31.90
N GLN A 117 -3.87 -9.67 -32.85
CA GLN A 117 -4.81 -8.57 -32.69
C GLN A 117 -6.22 -9.02 -33.11
N GLY A 118 -7.14 -9.07 -32.14
CA GLY A 118 -8.55 -9.32 -32.38
C GLY A 118 -9.25 -8.11 -32.99
N THR A 119 -10.19 -8.34 -33.90
CA THR A 119 -11.06 -7.31 -34.51
C THR A 119 -12.53 -7.52 -34.14
N LEU A 120 -12.96 -8.78 -34.05
CA LEU A 120 -14.27 -9.19 -33.53
C LEU A 120 -14.18 -9.67 -32.08
N ALA A 121 -13.08 -10.35 -31.74
CA ALA A 121 -12.78 -10.73 -30.36
C ALA A 121 -12.18 -9.53 -29.57
N ASN A 122 -11.86 -9.74 -28.29
CA ASN A 122 -11.12 -8.73 -27.52
C ASN A 122 -9.81 -8.36 -28.26
N ARG A 123 -9.46 -7.07 -28.28
CA ARG A 123 -8.34 -6.53 -29.09
C ARG A 123 -7.02 -7.24 -28.85
N ASP A 124 -6.79 -7.67 -27.61
CA ASP A 124 -5.58 -8.36 -27.17
C ASP A 124 -5.57 -9.87 -27.48
N ALA A 125 -6.62 -10.39 -28.12
CA ALA A 125 -6.79 -11.79 -28.47
C ALA A 125 -6.64 -12.76 -27.29
N ILE A 126 -6.93 -12.32 -26.06
CA ILE A 126 -6.86 -13.17 -24.86
C ILE A 126 -7.78 -14.38 -25.04
N GLY A 127 -7.23 -15.58 -24.85
CA GLY A 127 -7.89 -16.86 -25.07
C GLY A 127 -7.65 -17.46 -26.46
N ALA A 128 -7.00 -16.75 -27.39
CA ALA A 128 -6.68 -17.29 -28.71
C ALA A 128 -5.72 -18.48 -28.59
N ARG A 129 -5.92 -19.50 -29.43
CA ARG A 129 -5.04 -20.68 -29.52
C ARG A 129 -4.34 -20.70 -30.87
N VAL A 130 -3.02 -20.68 -30.85
CA VAL A 130 -2.16 -20.73 -32.03
C VAL A 130 -1.63 -22.15 -32.19
N THR A 131 -1.85 -22.74 -33.37
CA THR A 131 -1.29 -24.03 -33.77
C THR A 131 -0.29 -23.79 -34.89
N VAL A 132 0.98 -24.12 -34.66
CA VAL A 132 2.06 -24.02 -35.65
C VAL A 132 2.39 -25.43 -36.15
N ARG A 133 2.32 -25.61 -37.46
CA ARG A 133 2.77 -26.81 -38.15
C ARG A 133 4.04 -26.47 -38.93
N ALA A 134 5.08 -27.26 -38.73
CA ALA A 134 6.40 -27.03 -39.30
C ALA A 134 6.98 -28.37 -39.78
N ARG A 135 8.02 -28.32 -40.61
CA ARG A 135 8.70 -29.49 -41.14
C ARG A 135 10.21 -29.40 -40.95
N SER A 136 10.89 -30.55 -40.92
CA SER A 136 12.36 -30.65 -40.95
C SER A 136 12.78 -31.70 -41.97
N GLY A 137 13.71 -31.36 -42.86
CA GLY A 137 14.16 -32.29 -43.90
C GLY A 137 13.05 -32.76 -44.86
N GLY A 138 11.97 -31.98 -44.99
CA GLY A 138 10.78 -32.33 -45.80
C GLY A 138 9.67 -33.06 -45.03
N GLU A 139 9.94 -33.58 -43.84
CA GLU A 139 8.99 -34.34 -43.03
C GLU A 139 8.26 -33.45 -42.00
N PRO A 140 6.95 -33.61 -41.80
CA PRO A 140 6.18 -32.82 -40.84
C PRO A 140 6.57 -33.14 -39.39
N LEU A 141 6.73 -32.10 -38.58
CA LEU A 141 6.93 -32.20 -37.14
C LEU A 141 5.59 -32.20 -36.39
N LEU A 142 5.63 -32.59 -35.12
CA LEU A 142 4.47 -32.50 -34.24
C LEU A 142 3.97 -31.05 -34.13
N PRO A 143 2.66 -30.78 -34.32
CA PRO A 143 2.11 -29.43 -34.19
C PRO A 143 2.35 -28.85 -32.80
N LEU A 144 2.84 -27.61 -32.76
CA LEU A 144 3.07 -26.87 -31.52
C LEU A 144 1.87 -25.97 -31.24
N VAL A 145 1.31 -26.08 -30.04
CA VAL A 145 0.16 -25.28 -29.63
C VAL A 145 0.56 -24.31 -28.52
N ARG A 146 0.14 -23.05 -28.66
CA ARG A 146 0.27 -22.01 -27.64
C ARG A 146 -1.04 -21.25 -27.50
N SER A 147 -1.22 -20.56 -26.38
CA SER A 147 -2.38 -19.69 -26.17
C SER A 147 -1.99 -18.34 -25.62
N VAL A 148 -2.77 -17.33 -25.96
CA VAL A 148 -2.65 -15.98 -25.38
C VAL A 148 -3.42 -15.97 -24.07
N ARG A 149 -2.77 -15.56 -22.98
CA ARG A 149 -3.34 -15.59 -21.62
C ARG A 149 -3.33 -14.21 -20.97
N ALA A 150 -4.27 -14.01 -20.05
CA ALA A 150 -4.26 -12.91 -19.09
C ALA A 150 -4.28 -13.50 -17.66
N GLY A 151 -3.46 -12.94 -16.77
CA GLY A 151 -3.20 -13.45 -15.43
C GLY A 151 -2.40 -14.76 -15.43
N ASP A 152 -1.10 -14.70 -15.77
CA ASP A 152 -0.19 -15.85 -15.68
C ASP A 152 1.02 -15.50 -14.79
N GLY A 153 1.17 -16.25 -13.69
CA GLY A 153 2.08 -15.93 -12.58
C GLY A 153 1.40 -15.23 -11.39
N PHE A 154 1.94 -15.43 -10.17
CA PHE A 154 1.43 -14.77 -8.96
C PHE A 154 1.65 -13.25 -9.03
N LEU A 155 0.57 -12.46 -9.05
CA LEU A 155 0.60 -11.00 -9.21
C LEU A 155 1.45 -10.54 -10.43
N GLY A 156 1.49 -11.37 -11.48
CA GLY A 156 2.31 -11.17 -12.68
C GLY A 156 1.52 -11.36 -13.97
N GLN A 157 2.14 -10.97 -15.09
CA GLN A 157 1.60 -11.14 -16.43
C GLN A 157 2.74 -11.36 -17.41
N HIS A 158 2.71 -12.48 -18.13
CA HIS A 158 3.61 -12.74 -19.24
C HIS A 158 3.31 -11.82 -20.43
N GLY A 159 4.30 -11.63 -21.31
CA GLY A 159 4.12 -10.94 -22.59
C GLY A 159 2.99 -11.55 -23.42
N LYS A 160 2.31 -10.72 -24.21
CA LYS A 160 1.22 -11.18 -25.10
C LYS A 160 1.74 -11.82 -26.40
N THR A 161 3.00 -11.58 -26.74
CA THR A 161 3.67 -12.17 -27.90
C THR A 161 3.76 -13.68 -27.69
N VAL A 162 3.22 -14.43 -28.64
CA VAL A 162 3.32 -15.89 -28.66
C VAL A 162 4.64 -16.25 -29.32
N VAL A 163 5.59 -16.73 -28.50
CA VAL A 163 6.88 -17.24 -28.98
C VAL A 163 6.81 -18.75 -29.09
N VAL A 164 7.19 -19.26 -30.26
CA VAL A 164 7.21 -20.71 -30.56
C VAL A 164 8.62 -21.10 -30.95
N GLY A 165 9.33 -21.80 -30.08
CA GLY A 165 10.57 -22.48 -30.44
C GLY A 165 10.27 -23.67 -31.36
N LEU A 166 10.85 -23.67 -32.56
CA LEU A 166 10.57 -24.64 -33.63
C LEU A 166 11.54 -25.83 -33.64
N GLY A 167 12.52 -25.85 -32.72
CA GLY A 167 13.49 -26.94 -32.62
C GLY A 167 14.35 -27.06 -33.90
N GLU A 168 14.31 -28.22 -34.54
CA GLU A 168 15.09 -28.52 -35.75
C GLU A 168 14.31 -28.20 -37.05
N ALA A 169 13.22 -27.44 -36.97
CA ALA A 169 12.42 -27.11 -38.15
C ALA A 169 13.23 -26.32 -39.18
N THR A 170 13.04 -26.66 -40.46
CA THR A 170 13.65 -25.96 -41.60
C THR A 170 12.63 -25.09 -42.35
N ALA A 171 11.32 -25.30 -42.14
CA ALA A 171 10.27 -24.43 -42.65
C ALA A 171 9.00 -24.46 -41.77
N VAL A 172 8.22 -23.38 -41.81
CA VAL A 172 6.86 -23.28 -41.25
C VAL A 172 5.85 -23.52 -42.36
N ASP A 173 4.90 -24.43 -42.14
CA ASP A 173 3.91 -24.82 -43.14
C ASP A 173 2.66 -23.98 -43.02
N THR A 174 2.07 -23.99 -41.83
CA THR A 174 0.84 -23.28 -41.52
C THR A 174 0.85 -22.79 -40.09
N VAL A 175 0.26 -21.61 -39.88
CA VAL A 175 -0.11 -21.13 -38.56
C VAL A 175 -1.61 -20.90 -38.55
N GLU A 176 -2.28 -21.62 -37.67
CA GLU A 176 -3.72 -21.57 -37.50
C GLU A 176 -4.03 -20.91 -36.15
N VAL A 177 -4.88 -19.89 -36.16
CA VAL A 177 -5.36 -19.21 -34.96
C VAL A 177 -6.83 -19.54 -34.77
N LEU A 178 -7.14 -20.23 -33.67
CA LEU A 178 -8.50 -20.31 -33.15
C LEU A 178 -8.74 -19.08 -32.28
N TRP A 179 -9.55 -18.15 -32.77
CA TRP A 179 -9.86 -16.90 -32.07
C TRP A 179 -10.78 -17.14 -30.87
N PRO A 180 -10.80 -16.24 -29.87
CA PRO A 180 -11.70 -16.34 -28.72
C PRO A 180 -13.20 -16.36 -29.09
N SER A 181 -13.56 -15.86 -30.27
CA SER A 181 -14.90 -15.94 -30.82
C SER A 181 -15.30 -17.34 -31.33
N GLY A 182 -14.37 -18.29 -31.35
CA GLY A 182 -14.54 -19.65 -31.88
C GLY A 182 -14.21 -19.80 -33.37
N ALA A 183 -13.94 -18.71 -34.09
CA ALA A 183 -13.55 -18.77 -35.49
C ALA A 183 -12.08 -19.22 -35.64
N ALA A 184 -11.82 -20.17 -36.56
CA ALA A 184 -10.46 -20.55 -36.94
C ALA A 184 -10.02 -19.79 -38.20
N GLU A 185 -8.77 -19.35 -38.22
CA GLU A 185 -8.16 -18.63 -39.35
C GLU A 185 -6.75 -19.12 -39.60
N THR A 186 -6.38 -19.33 -40.87
CA THR A 186 -5.02 -19.74 -41.24
C THR A 186 -4.24 -18.55 -41.80
N PHE A 187 -2.99 -18.42 -41.39
CA PHE A 187 -2.06 -17.37 -41.78
C PHE A 187 -0.94 -17.92 -42.65
N SER A 188 -0.63 -17.18 -43.72
CA SER A 188 0.44 -17.47 -44.66
C SER A 188 1.53 -16.38 -44.63
N GLY A 189 2.68 -16.66 -45.25
CA GLY A 189 3.81 -15.70 -45.36
C GLY A 189 4.71 -15.63 -44.12
N LEU A 190 4.72 -16.67 -43.30
CA LEU A 190 5.48 -16.74 -42.06
C LEU A 190 6.75 -17.56 -42.27
N ALA A 191 7.89 -16.99 -41.91
CA ALA A 191 9.21 -17.61 -42.02
C ALA A 191 9.84 -17.78 -40.64
N ILE A 192 10.78 -18.74 -40.55
CA ILE A 192 11.58 -18.98 -39.35
C ILE A 192 12.35 -17.71 -38.98
N GLY A 193 12.41 -17.40 -37.68
CA GLY A 193 13.06 -16.23 -37.10
C GLY A 193 12.27 -14.93 -37.30
N GLY A 194 11.14 -14.97 -38.01
CA GLY A 194 10.32 -13.79 -38.24
C GLY A 194 9.43 -13.46 -37.04
N ARG A 195 9.24 -12.15 -36.82
CA ARG A 195 8.26 -11.62 -35.88
C ARG A 195 7.10 -11.04 -36.66
N TYR A 196 5.88 -11.49 -36.39
CA TYR A 196 4.72 -11.12 -37.19
C TYR A 196 3.56 -10.62 -36.34
N ARG A 197 2.81 -9.66 -36.87
CA ARG A 197 1.49 -9.31 -36.38
C ARG A 197 0.42 -10.05 -37.17
N LEU A 198 -0.45 -10.78 -36.48
CA LEU A 198 -1.59 -11.49 -37.04
C LEU A 198 -2.88 -10.74 -36.65
N ILE A 199 -3.50 -10.09 -37.63
CA ILE A 199 -4.76 -9.35 -37.42
C ILE A 199 -5.92 -10.25 -37.85
N GLN A 200 -6.91 -10.43 -36.97
CA GLN A 200 -8.09 -11.24 -37.27
C GLN A 200 -8.81 -10.77 -38.55
N GLY A 201 -8.98 -11.69 -39.49
CA GLY A 201 -9.61 -11.47 -40.80
C GLY A 201 -8.64 -11.10 -41.93
N SER A 202 -7.33 -11.04 -41.67
CA SER A 202 -6.34 -10.68 -42.70
C SER A 202 -5.76 -11.87 -43.46
N GLY A 203 -5.75 -13.08 -42.89
CA GLY A 203 -5.20 -14.31 -43.50
C GLY A 203 -3.70 -14.29 -43.83
N ARG A 204 -2.99 -13.21 -43.53
CA ARG A 204 -1.55 -13.02 -43.83
C ARG A 204 -0.85 -12.33 -42.68
N GLY A 205 0.35 -12.81 -42.33
CA GLY A 205 1.16 -12.19 -41.31
C GLY A 205 1.82 -10.90 -41.78
N GLN A 206 1.73 -9.82 -41.00
CA GLN A 206 2.50 -8.60 -41.21
C GLN A 206 3.86 -8.74 -40.53
N LEU A 207 4.95 -8.79 -41.29
CA LEU A 207 6.30 -8.80 -40.72
C LEU A 207 6.54 -7.50 -39.92
N LEU A 208 6.96 -7.66 -38.68
CA LEU A 208 7.37 -6.57 -37.80
C LEU A 208 8.87 -6.33 -37.96
N PRO A 209 9.31 -5.06 -37.98
CA PRO A 209 10.73 -4.74 -38.14
C PRO A 209 11.53 -5.28 -36.93
N PRO A 210 12.76 -5.76 -37.17
CA PRO A 210 13.65 -6.15 -36.07
C PRO A 210 13.98 -4.93 -35.21
N ARG A 211 14.09 -5.13 -33.89
CA ARG A 211 14.66 -4.11 -33.01
C ARG A 211 16.18 -4.22 -32.98
N PRO A 212 16.89 -3.09 -32.79
CA PRO A 212 18.32 -3.14 -32.52
C PRO A 212 18.60 -3.98 -31.27
N LYS A 213 19.47 -5.00 -31.39
CA LYS A 213 19.91 -5.78 -30.23
C LYS A 213 20.58 -4.84 -29.22
N LEU A 214 20.16 -4.90 -27.96
CA LEU A 214 20.77 -4.10 -26.89
C LEU A 214 22.07 -4.78 -26.44
N ALA A 215 23.20 -4.11 -26.64
CA ALA A 215 24.48 -4.56 -26.10
C ALA A 215 24.54 -4.31 -24.60
N LEU A 216 24.07 -5.28 -23.81
CA LEU A 216 24.19 -5.24 -22.36
C LEU A 216 25.59 -5.73 -21.95
N ALA A 217 26.32 -4.91 -21.19
CA ALA A 217 27.52 -5.37 -20.53
C ALA A 217 27.13 -6.24 -19.33
N ILE A 218 27.74 -7.41 -19.21
CA ILE A 218 27.65 -8.21 -17.98
C ILE A 218 28.18 -7.35 -16.86
N SER A 219 27.33 -7.04 -15.88
CA SER A 219 27.73 -6.33 -14.67
C SER A 219 27.84 -7.33 -13.52
N SER A 220 28.89 -7.19 -12.71
CA SER A 220 28.95 -7.90 -11.44
C SER A 220 27.83 -7.40 -10.54
N GLN A 221 27.11 -8.33 -9.89
CA GLN A 221 26.15 -7.94 -8.86
C GLN A 221 26.90 -7.31 -7.69
N VAL A 222 26.74 -5.99 -7.55
CA VAL A 222 27.23 -5.27 -6.38
C VAL A 222 26.13 -5.38 -5.33
N GLU A 223 26.36 -6.17 -4.28
CA GLU A 223 25.48 -6.14 -3.12
C GLU A 223 25.58 -4.72 -2.52
N PRO A 224 24.49 -3.94 -2.49
CA PRO A 224 24.55 -2.59 -1.94
C PRO A 224 24.97 -2.68 -0.48
N LYS A 225 25.92 -1.82 -0.07
CA LYS A 225 26.29 -1.72 1.34
C LYS A 225 25.03 -1.47 2.16
N ARG A 226 24.83 -2.28 3.20
CA ARG A 226 23.72 -2.05 4.12
C ARG A 226 23.86 -0.67 4.72
N SER A 227 22.81 0.13 4.61
CA SER A 227 22.71 1.43 5.21
C SER A 227 21.40 1.52 5.97
N THR A 228 21.45 2.09 7.16
CA THR A 228 20.26 2.53 7.87
C THR A 228 19.82 3.92 7.39
N ALA A 229 20.64 4.59 6.57
CA ALA A 229 20.32 5.90 6.04
C ALA A 229 19.29 5.79 4.92
N SER A 230 18.25 6.62 4.99
CA SER A 230 17.21 6.69 3.97
C SER A 230 16.65 8.11 3.88
N ARG A 231 16.23 8.49 2.68
CA ARG A 231 15.52 9.75 2.41
C ARG A 231 14.20 9.40 1.76
N VAL A 232 13.11 9.88 2.35
CA VAL A 232 11.76 9.71 1.82
C VAL A 232 11.13 11.10 1.67
N VAL A 233 10.97 11.55 0.43
CA VAL A 233 10.21 12.76 0.12
C VAL A 233 8.73 12.39 0.06
N VAL A 234 7.90 13.14 0.77
CA VAL A 234 6.46 12.88 0.85
C VAL A 234 5.77 13.55 -0.33
N GLY A 235 5.48 12.76 -1.38
CA GLY A 235 4.85 13.25 -2.61
C GLY A 235 3.35 13.53 -2.52
N VAL A 236 2.74 13.30 -1.35
CA VAL A 236 1.32 13.58 -1.08
C VAL A 236 1.18 14.55 0.08
N PRO A 237 0.23 15.51 0.01
CA PRO A 237 -0.04 16.40 1.12
C PRO A 237 -0.34 15.62 2.42
N THR A 238 0.52 15.80 3.43
CA THR A 238 0.50 15.03 4.68
C THR A 238 0.67 15.97 5.87
N PRO A 239 -0.23 16.01 6.85
CA PRO A 239 -0.08 16.88 8.01
C PRO A 239 1.06 16.39 8.90
N ALA A 240 1.83 17.33 9.43
CA ALA A 240 2.73 17.05 10.54
C ALA A 240 1.92 16.66 11.79
N PRO A 241 2.36 15.68 12.59
CA PRO A 241 1.71 15.39 13.86
C PRO A 241 1.85 16.58 14.83
N PRO A 242 1.05 16.64 15.91
CA PRO A 242 1.20 17.67 16.94
C PRO A 242 2.51 17.45 17.75
N LEU A 243 3.60 18.05 17.27
CA LEU A 243 4.94 17.89 17.85
C LEU A 243 5.11 18.81 19.08
N SER A 244 5.46 18.24 20.22
CA SER A 244 5.77 18.98 21.45
C SER A 244 6.99 18.39 22.17
N TRP A 245 7.82 19.25 22.76
CA TRP A 245 9.10 18.87 23.39
C TRP A 245 9.40 19.74 24.62
N LEU A 246 10.40 19.38 25.41
CA LEU A 246 10.90 20.21 26.51
C LEU A 246 12.05 21.07 26.00
N ASP A 247 12.00 22.39 26.13
CA ASP A 247 13.13 23.24 25.79
C ASP A 247 14.28 23.13 26.80
N LEU A 248 15.41 23.78 26.51
CA LEU A 248 16.60 23.76 27.38
C LEU A 248 16.37 24.37 28.78
N HIS A 249 15.22 25.00 29.02
CA HIS A 249 14.81 25.51 30.32
C HIS A 249 13.75 24.62 31.00
N GLY A 250 13.45 23.46 30.42
CA GLY A 250 12.44 22.52 30.93
C GLY A 250 11.00 22.94 30.65
N GLN A 251 10.76 23.94 29.78
CA GLN A 251 9.41 24.37 29.43
C GLN A 251 8.88 23.60 28.22
N ARG A 252 7.59 23.22 28.27
CA ARG A 252 6.94 22.55 27.16
C ARG A 252 6.74 23.51 25.99
N ARG A 253 7.28 23.17 24.83
CA ARG A 253 7.06 23.86 23.55
C ARG A 253 6.24 22.97 22.63
N THR A 254 5.42 23.60 21.79
CA THR A 254 4.67 22.94 20.72
C THR A 254 5.03 23.60 19.40
N TRP A 255 5.35 22.78 18.41
CA TRP A 255 5.66 23.28 17.08
C TRP A 255 4.42 23.92 16.46
N ARG A 256 4.62 25.06 15.79
CA ARG A 256 3.58 25.71 15.00
C ARG A 256 4.13 26.05 13.62
N PRO A 257 3.33 25.83 12.55
CA PRO A 257 3.73 26.24 11.22
C PRO A 257 3.98 27.74 11.17
N THR A 258 5.10 28.14 10.57
CA THR A 258 5.42 29.54 10.33
C THR A 258 5.31 29.79 8.82
N PRO A 259 4.40 30.67 8.36
CA PRO A 259 4.27 30.97 6.94
C PRO A 259 5.63 31.32 6.32
N GLN A 260 5.92 30.77 5.15
CA GLN A 260 7.16 31.00 4.39
C GLN A 260 8.47 30.54 5.08
N ARG A 261 8.40 29.81 6.20
CA ARG A 261 9.57 29.23 6.87
C ARG A 261 9.37 27.73 7.08
N ALA A 262 10.27 26.93 6.52
CA ALA A 262 10.34 25.50 6.77
C ALA A 262 11.02 25.23 8.12
N THR A 263 10.72 24.09 8.72
CA THR A 263 11.39 23.62 9.96
C THR A 263 11.97 22.24 9.73
N LEU A 264 13.28 22.08 10.00
CA LEU A 264 13.89 20.76 10.13
C LEU A 264 13.88 20.38 11.63
N LEU A 265 13.07 19.39 12.01
CA LEU A 265 13.14 18.81 13.36
C LEU A 265 14.09 17.63 13.32
N VAL A 266 15.16 17.66 14.11
CA VAL A 266 16.20 16.63 14.17
C VAL A 266 16.15 15.97 15.54
N LEU A 267 15.89 14.66 15.57
CA LEU A 267 16.10 13.82 16.73
C LEU A 267 17.55 13.33 16.74
N PHE A 268 18.24 13.53 17.86
CA PHE A 268 19.62 13.11 18.04
C PHE A 268 19.85 12.48 19.42
N ALA A 269 21.03 11.92 19.64
CA ALA A 269 21.50 11.59 20.98
C ALA A 269 22.94 12.09 21.18
N THR A 270 23.30 12.48 22.40
CA THR A 270 24.64 13.02 22.71
C THR A 270 25.77 12.01 22.50
N TRP A 271 25.46 10.72 22.61
CA TRP A 271 26.39 9.60 22.37
C TRP A 271 26.45 9.16 20.90
N CYS A 272 25.60 9.70 20.03
CA CYS A 272 25.50 9.31 18.62
C CYS A 272 26.53 10.08 17.77
N ALA A 273 27.61 9.41 17.37
CA ALA A 273 28.66 10.03 16.56
C ALA A 273 28.16 10.61 15.21
N PRO A 274 27.30 9.93 14.41
CA PRO A 274 26.75 10.53 13.20
C PRO A 274 25.90 11.78 13.48
N CYS A 275 25.22 11.82 14.63
CA CYS A 275 24.42 12.96 15.04
C CYS A 275 25.29 14.18 15.35
N GLN A 276 26.42 13.98 16.04
CA GLN A 276 27.38 15.05 16.29
C GLN A 276 27.85 15.68 14.97
N THR A 277 28.30 14.86 14.02
CA THR A 277 28.76 15.36 12.72
C THR A 277 27.68 16.14 11.96
N GLU A 278 26.44 15.64 11.96
CA GLU A 278 25.31 16.33 11.31
C GLU A 278 25.01 17.69 11.97
N LEU A 279 24.97 17.75 13.31
CA LEU A 279 24.68 19.00 14.02
C LEU A 279 25.79 20.05 13.83
N GLU A 280 27.06 19.65 13.80
CA GLU A 280 28.18 20.54 13.50
C GLU A 280 28.08 21.10 12.07
N GLN A 281 27.71 20.27 11.08
CA GLN A 281 27.50 20.71 9.70
C GLN A 281 26.31 21.65 9.56
N LEU A 282 25.21 21.38 10.25
CA LEU A 282 24.04 22.26 10.29
C LEU A 282 24.39 23.60 10.94
N ALA A 283 25.08 23.59 12.08
CA ALA A 283 25.52 24.79 12.79
C ALA A 283 26.45 25.66 11.92
N ALA A 284 27.43 25.05 11.25
CA ALA A 284 28.32 25.76 10.34
C ALA A 284 27.58 26.39 9.13
N ALA A 285 26.48 25.78 8.68
CA ALA A 285 25.67 26.26 7.56
C ALA A 285 24.50 27.17 8.00
N ALA A 286 24.40 27.54 9.27
CA ALA A 286 23.17 28.07 9.85
C ALA A 286 22.69 29.37 9.21
N ALA A 287 23.59 30.32 8.95
CA ALA A 287 23.26 31.59 8.30
C ALA A 287 22.71 31.38 6.87
N ALA A 288 23.34 30.50 6.09
CA ALA A 288 22.92 30.21 4.72
C ALA A 288 21.57 29.48 4.68
N LEU A 289 21.35 28.53 5.58
CA LEU A 289 20.07 27.80 5.68
C LEU A 289 18.93 28.70 6.14
N SER A 290 19.17 29.60 7.11
CA SER A 290 18.15 30.58 7.52
C SER A 290 17.81 31.59 6.43
N THR A 291 18.81 32.02 5.65
CA THR A 291 18.57 32.87 4.46
C THR A 291 17.70 32.14 3.43
N ALA A 292 17.86 30.83 3.30
CA ALA A 292 17.02 29.98 2.45
C ALA A 292 15.63 29.67 3.06
N GLY A 293 15.29 30.26 4.22
CA GLY A 293 13.98 30.09 4.85
C GLY A 293 13.85 28.85 5.74
N LEU A 294 14.95 28.25 6.20
CA LEU A 294 14.94 27.11 7.12
C LEU A 294 15.19 27.53 8.57
N GLY A 295 14.32 27.07 9.48
CA GLY A 295 14.60 26.93 10.90
C GLY A 295 14.94 25.48 11.25
N VAL A 296 15.69 25.27 12.32
CA VAL A 296 16.09 23.93 12.79
C VAL A 296 15.77 23.77 14.27
N VAL A 297 15.20 22.63 14.64
CA VAL A 297 14.90 22.25 16.02
C VAL A 297 15.65 20.95 16.34
N ALA A 298 16.71 21.03 17.13
CA ALA A 298 17.49 19.87 17.56
C ALA A 298 16.98 19.32 18.89
N LEU A 299 16.49 18.09 18.90
CA LEU A 299 15.89 17.45 20.08
C LEU A 299 16.68 16.21 20.49
N ALA A 300 17.23 16.26 21.70
CA ALA A 300 17.93 15.15 22.32
C ALA A 300 16.93 14.07 22.75
N ALA A 301 17.10 12.84 22.27
CA ALA A 301 16.33 11.66 22.67
C ALA A 301 17.01 10.87 23.81
N ASP A 302 18.03 11.46 24.45
CA ASP A 302 18.82 10.85 25.53
C ASP A 302 17.95 10.44 26.73
N GLU A 303 16.90 11.20 27.08
CA GLU A 303 15.95 10.85 28.15
C GLU A 303 15.36 9.45 28.01
N VAL A 304 15.12 8.99 26.76
CA VAL A 304 14.60 7.64 26.48
C VAL A 304 15.59 6.54 26.88
N SER A 305 16.88 6.87 26.97
CA SER A 305 17.97 5.97 27.35
C SER A 305 18.42 6.17 28.81
N GLY A 306 17.63 6.85 29.65
CA GLY A 306 17.98 7.21 31.03
C GLY A 306 18.81 8.51 31.17
N GLY A 307 18.71 9.39 30.18
CA GLY A 307 19.72 10.43 29.89
C GLY A 307 19.50 11.85 30.43
N ASP A 308 20.32 12.73 29.85
CA ASP A 308 20.78 14.04 30.33
C ASP A 308 19.72 15.10 30.63
N THR A 309 20.06 16.00 31.55
CA THR A 309 19.22 17.18 31.86
C THR A 309 19.21 18.19 30.70
N PRO A 310 18.15 19.04 30.60
CA PRO A 310 18.11 20.12 29.61
C PRO A 310 19.36 21.02 29.60
N ALA A 311 19.92 21.30 30.78
CA ALA A 311 21.14 22.09 30.92
C ALA A 311 22.38 21.39 30.34
N ALA A 312 22.52 20.08 30.56
CA ALA A 312 23.64 19.29 30.04
C ALA A 312 23.59 19.19 28.50
N VAL A 313 22.40 18.95 27.93
CA VAL A 313 22.20 18.97 26.47
C VAL A 313 22.54 20.36 25.89
N GLY A 314 22.10 21.43 26.56
CA GLY A 314 22.42 22.80 26.16
C GLY A 314 23.92 23.09 26.14
N ALA A 315 24.65 22.68 27.17
CA ALA A 315 26.11 22.81 27.24
C ALA A 315 26.81 21.99 26.15
N TRP A 316 26.34 20.75 25.91
CA TRP A 316 26.88 19.87 24.88
C TRP A 316 26.73 20.44 23.46
N LEU A 317 25.58 21.06 23.18
CA LEU A 317 25.30 21.74 21.91
C LEU A 317 26.14 23.02 21.76
N ALA A 318 26.24 23.83 22.81
CA ALA A 318 27.04 25.05 22.81
C ALA A 318 28.52 24.77 22.52
N ALA A 319 29.07 23.70 23.11
CA ALA A 319 30.45 23.26 22.85
C ALA A 319 30.72 22.87 21.38
N ARG A 320 29.67 22.62 20.59
CA ARG A 320 29.73 22.26 19.15
C ARG A 320 29.31 23.40 18.23
N GLY A 321 29.21 24.62 18.76
CA GLY A 321 28.86 25.81 17.99
C GLY A 321 27.40 25.88 17.57
N TRP A 322 26.50 25.13 18.21
CA TRP A 322 25.06 25.24 17.91
C TRP A 322 24.56 26.67 18.17
N PRO A 323 23.91 27.33 17.20
CA PRO A 323 23.63 28.76 17.27
C PRO A 323 22.36 29.06 18.08
N LEU A 324 22.40 28.84 19.39
CA LEU A 324 21.26 29.02 20.31
C LEU A 324 20.65 30.43 20.32
N ALA A 325 21.43 31.45 19.94
CA ALA A 325 20.97 32.83 19.84
C ALA A 325 20.30 33.15 18.49
N GLN A 326 20.42 32.29 17.48
CA GLN A 326 19.91 32.54 16.14
C GLN A 326 18.39 32.27 16.07
N PRO A 327 17.58 33.22 15.58
CA PRO A 327 16.15 33.01 15.45
C PRO A 327 15.80 31.80 14.57
N GLY A 328 14.94 30.92 15.08
CA GLY A 328 14.54 29.70 14.39
C GLY A 328 15.51 28.52 14.56
N TRP A 329 16.58 28.67 15.34
CA TRP A 329 17.48 27.59 15.75
C TRP A 329 17.21 27.25 17.21
N LEU A 330 16.39 26.23 17.41
CA LEU A 330 15.92 25.82 18.73
C LEU A 330 16.56 24.50 19.13
N ALA A 331 16.59 24.26 20.43
CA ALA A 331 17.06 23.00 21.00
C ALA A 331 16.20 22.58 22.20
N GLY A 332 16.23 21.30 22.50
CA GLY A 332 15.48 20.73 23.61
C GLY A 332 15.62 19.21 23.71
N LEU A 333 14.67 18.58 24.38
CA LEU A 333 14.62 17.16 24.65
C LEU A 333 13.30 16.58 24.15
N ALA A 334 13.42 15.44 23.47
CA ALA A 334 12.31 14.62 23.03
C ALA A 334 11.98 13.60 24.12
N ASP A 335 10.80 13.71 24.72
CA ASP A 335 10.31 12.68 25.63
C ASP A 335 9.90 11.41 24.86
N ALA A 336 9.66 10.33 25.61
CA ALA A 336 9.26 9.05 25.03
C ALA A 336 7.96 9.15 24.19
N GLY A 337 7.05 10.06 24.54
CA GLY A 337 5.82 10.30 23.80
C GLY A 337 6.07 10.91 22.42
N LEU A 338 6.96 11.91 22.34
CA LEU A 338 7.37 12.50 21.07
C LEU A 338 8.09 11.48 20.18
N VAL A 339 9.01 10.68 20.76
CA VAL A 339 9.72 9.65 19.99
C VAL A 339 8.74 8.60 19.46
N GLN A 340 7.80 8.12 20.28
CA GLN A 340 6.74 7.20 19.85
C GLN A 340 5.87 7.79 18.74
N LEU A 341 5.53 9.08 18.85
CA LEU A 341 4.73 9.79 17.84
C LEU A 341 5.48 9.83 16.50
N VAL A 342 6.75 10.27 16.50
CA VAL A 342 7.57 10.35 15.29
C VAL A 342 7.79 8.96 14.67
N GLU A 343 8.09 7.94 15.48
CA GLU A 343 8.23 6.56 15.00
C GLU A 343 6.91 6.05 14.39
N THR A 344 5.77 6.35 15.01
CA THR A 344 4.47 5.94 14.49
C THR A 344 4.13 6.64 13.18
N THR A 345 4.42 7.95 13.06
CA THR A 345 4.30 8.68 11.79
C THR A 345 5.20 8.08 10.70
N TRP A 346 6.46 7.79 11.03
CA TRP A 346 7.41 7.15 10.11
C TRP A 346 6.88 5.80 9.59
N ARG A 347 6.44 4.91 10.50
CA ARG A 347 5.87 3.61 10.13
C ARG A 347 4.64 3.74 9.26
N ALA A 348 3.76 4.70 9.55
CA ALA A 348 2.56 4.95 8.76
C ALA A 348 2.87 5.38 7.32
N LEU A 349 3.88 6.23 7.13
CA LEU A 349 4.22 6.79 5.82
C LEU A 349 5.08 5.85 4.98
N VAL A 350 6.04 5.16 5.59
CA VAL A 350 7.01 4.33 4.87
C VAL A 350 6.63 2.85 4.84
N ARG A 351 5.64 2.44 5.66
CA ARG A 351 5.15 1.05 5.78
C ARG A 351 6.26 0.05 6.08
N THR A 352 7.24 0.48 6.87
CA THR A 352 8.33 -0.35 7.39
C THR A 352 8.10 -0.64 8.87
N ARG A 353 8.55 -1.82 9.34
CA ARG A 353 8.63 -2.15 10.78
C ARG A 353 10.06 -2.05 11.31
N GLN A 354 10.96 -1.41 10.56
CA GLN A 354 12.31 -1.12 11.06
C GLN A 354 12.24 -0.07 12.18
N PRO A 355 13.07 -0.23 13.24
CA PRO A 355 13.14 0.76 14.30
C PRO A 355 13.69 2.08 13.75
N LEU A 356 13.26 3.18 14.37
CA LEU A 356 13.81 4.50 14.11
C LEU A 356 15.31 4.50 14.48
N ALA A 357 16.15 4.99 13.57
CA ALA A 357 17.59 5.13 13.80
C ALA A 357 17.99 6.60 13.88
N LEU A 358 18.93 6.93 14.77
CA LEU A 358 19.44 8.29 14.94
C LEU A 358 20.69 8.55 14.07
N PRO A 359 20.90 9.79 13.58
CA PRO A 359 19.94 10.89 13.67
C PRO A 359 18.71 10.63 12.79
N PHE A 360 17.58 11.23 13.17
CA PHE A 360 16.35 11.17 12.38
C PHE A 360 15.81 12.57 12.22
N ALA A 361 15.39 12.96 11.02
CA ALA A 361 14.88 14.30 10.78
C ALA A 361 13.57 14.34 9.99
N LEU A 362 12.72 15.30 10.32
CA LEU A 362 11.51 15.66 9.60
C LEU A 362 11.69 17.06 9.00
N LEU A 363 11.57 17.17 7.67
CA LEU A 363 11.41 18.48 7.03
C LEU A 363 9.92 18.83 6.99
N LEU A 364 9.57 19.90 7.67
CA LEU A 364 8.22 20.41 7.79
C LEU A 364 8.10 21.72 7.00
N ASP A 365 7.05 21.86 6.19
CA ASP A 365 6.82 23.10 5.45
C ASP A 365 6.09 24.16 6.30
N GLY A 366 6.10 25.41 5.82
CA GLY A 366 5.45 26.53 6.51
C GLY A 366 3.91 26.46 6.57
N SER A 367 3.29 25.44 5.96
CA SER A 367 1.84 25.20 5.96
C SER A 367 1.41 24.06 6.89
N GLY A 368 2.34 23.45 7.63
CA GLY A 368 2.01 22.38 8.58
C GLY A 368 2.11 20.97 8.02
N ARG A 369 2.82 20.78 6.90
CA ARG A 369 2.95 19.46 6.26
C ARG A 369 4.33 18.85 6.46
N ILE A 370 4.39 17.53 6.44
CA ILE A 370 5.64 16.78 6.31
C ILE A 370 6.01 16.77 4.83
N ALA A 371 7.21 17.26 4.50
CA ALA A 371 7.74 17.28 3.14
C ALA A 371 8.76 16.18 2.90
N ALA A 372 9.59 15.86 3.89
CA ALA A 372 10.55 14.77 3.80
C ALA A 372 10.87 14.18 5.17
N LEU A 373 11.28 12.91 5.18
CA LEU A 373 11.79 12.18 6.33
C LEU A 373 13.19 11.68 6.00
N TYR A 374 14.12 11.83 6.95
CA TYR A 374 15.49 11.38 6.84
C TYR A 374 15.79 10.45 8.00
N GLN A 375 16.23 9.24 7.69
CA GLN A 375 16.87 8.36 8.65
C GLN A 375 18.37 8.42 8.37
N GLY A 376 19.19 8.62 9.39
CA GLY A 376 20.61 8.91 9.24
C GLY A 376 20.93 10.35 8.78
N PRO A 377 22.22 10.72 8.70
CA PRO A 377 22.63 12.09 8.39
C PRO A 377 22.15 12.56 7.01
N VAL A 378 21.64 13.79 6.92
CA VAL A 378 21.26 14.43 5.65
C VAL A 378 22.36 15.35 5.12
N ALA A 379 22.79 15.11 3.87
CA ALA A 379 23.74 15.99 3.21
C ALA A 379 23.12 17.38 2.94
N LEU A 380 23.88 18.46 3.19
CA LEU A 380 23.40 19.84 3.01
C LEU A 380 22.87 20.12 1.60
N ALA A 381 23.49 19.54 0.56
CA ALA A 381 23.02 19.69 -0.82
C ALA A 381 21.63 19.09 -1.03
N THR A 382 21.40 17.90 -0.45
CA THR A 382 20.09 17.23 -0.49
C THR A 382 19.04 18.02 0.28
N LEU A 383 19.37 18.50 1.48
CA LEU A 383 18.47 19.34 2.27
C LEU A 383 18.08 20.63 1.53
N ARG A 384 19.03 21.28 0.85
CA ARG A 384 18.76 22.48 0.03
C ARG A 384 17.86 22.18 -1.16
N ALA A 385 18.04 21.05 -1.83
CA ALA A 385 17.18 20.62 -2.93
C ALA A 385 15.74 20.36 -2.44
N ASP A 386 15.59 19.72 -1.28
CA ASP A 386 14.28 19.47 -0.67
C ASP A 386 13.59 20.75 -0.21
N LEU A 387 14.35 21.68 0.36
CA LEU A 387 13.86 23.00 0.75
C LEU A 387 13.39 23.81 -0.46
N ALA A 388 14.15 23.79 -1.56
CA ALA A 388 13.77 24.48 -2.80
C ALA A 388 12.47 23.91 -3.38
N ALA A 389 12.27 22.58 -3.30
CA ALA A 389 11.06 21.93 -3.79
C ALA A 389 9.78 22.31 -3.01
N LEU A 390 9.91 22.87 -1.80
CA LEU A 390 8.75 23.31 -1.00
C LEU A 390 7.99 24.49 -1.63
N ASN A 391 8.66 25.28 -2.47
CA ASN A 391 8.07 26.41 -3.17
C ASN A 391 7.16 25.98 -4.34
N GLY A 392 7.19 24.69 -4.71
CA GLY A 392 6.35 24.13 -5.77
C GLY A 392 4.92 23.80 -5.30
N ASP A 393 4.05 23.58 -6.29
CA ASP A 393 2.71 23.04 -6.06
C ASP A 393 2.75 21.55 -5.68
N ASP A 394 1.59 20.95 -5.41
CA ASP A 394 1.51 19.53 -5.03
C ASP A 394 1.99 18.59 -6.17
N SER A 395 1.84 19.00 -7.43
CA SER A 395 2.30 18.23 -8.60
C SER A 395 3.84 18.21 -8.68
N SER A 396 4.47 19.37 -8.52
CA SER A 396 5.93 19.52 -8.53
C SER A 396 6.57 18.76 -7.37
N ARG A 397 5.95 18.80 -6.18
CA ARG A 397 6.41 18.01 -5.03
C ARG A 397 6.27 16.50 -5.25
N ARG A 398 5.18 16.07 -5.88
CA ARG A 398 5.03 14.66 -6.29
C ARG A 398 6.13 14.26 -7.28
N ALA A 399 6.44 15.09 -8.26
CA ALA A 399 7.55 14.83 -9.19
C ALA A 399 8.90 14.74 -8.46
N HIS A 400 9.17 15.66 -7.52
CA HIS A 400 10.39 15.64 -6.69
C HIS A 400 10.50 14.38 -5.80
N SER A 401 9.38 13.75 -5.45
CA SER A 401 9.37 12.50 -4.69
C SER A 401 9.71 11.25 -5.50
N ALA A 402 9.71 11.34 -6.84
CA ALA A 402 9.97 10.20 -7.70
C ALA A 402 11.45 9.79 -7.62
N ALA A 403 11.71 8.49 -7.50
CA ALA A 403 13.07 7.95 -7.49
C ALA A 403 13.74 7.96 -8.89
N ALA A 404 12.94 8.13 -9.95
CA ALA A 404 13.39 8.16 -11.34
C ALA A 404 12.53 9.14 -12.15
N ALA A 405 13.10 9.64 -13.25
CA ALA A 405 12.37 10.46 -14.21
C ALA A 405 11.20 9.67 -14.82
N GLY A 406 10.08 10.35 -15.09
CA GLY A 406 8.91 9.74 -15.71
C GLY A 406 7.72 10.67 -15.76
N THR A 407 6.61 10.14 -16.27
CA THR A 407 5.33 10.86 -16.39
C THR A 407 4.30 10.23 -15.47
N TRP A 408 3.65 11.04 -14.64
CA TRP A 408 2.54 10.58 -13.82
C TRP A 408 1.28 10.43 -14.66
N VAL A 409 0.67 9.25 -14.63
CA VAL A 409 -0.64 8.98 -15.24
C VAL A 409 -1.70 9.00 -14.13
N GLY A 410 -2.65 9.95 -14.21
CA GLY A 410 -3.75 10.08 -13.24
C GLY A 410 -3.52 11.11 -12.13
N ALA A 411 -4.54 11.26 -11.28
CA ALA A 411 -4.58 12.23 -10.18
C ALA A 411 -3.51 11.94 -9.10
N LEU A 412 -3.42 12.83 -8.09
CA LEU A 412 -2.61 12.58 -6.90
C LEU A 412 -3.06 11.27 -6.21
N PRO A 413 -2.14 10.53 -5.59
CA PRO A 413 -2.49 9.33 -4.82
C PRO A 413 -3.49 9.64 -3.71
N PRO A 414 -4.21 8.62 -3.19
CA PRO A 414 -5.11 8.77 -2.07
C PRO A 414 -4.42 9.40 -0.85
N SER A 415 -5.21 10.15 -0.08
CA SER A 415 -4.78 10.78 1.16
C SER A 415 -4.20 9.76 2.15
N PRO A 416 -3.07 10.04 2.83
CA PRO A 416 -2.48 9.14 3.82
C PRO A 416 -3.23 9.11 5.16
N ILE A 417 -4.24 9.98 5.32
CA ILE A 417 -4.98 10.17 6.57
C ILE A 417 -5.57 8.87 7.15
N PRO A 418 -6.21 7.97 6.37
CA PRO A 418 -6.72 6.71 6.93
C PRO A 418 -5.61 5.79 7.47
N THR A 419 -4.43 5.82 6.87
CA THR A 419 -3.28 5.03 7.36
C THR A 419 -2.71 5.65 8.63
N LEU A 420 -2.58 6.99 8.68
CA LEU A 420 -2.15 7.70 9.88
C LEU A 420 -3.13 7.47 11.05
N ASP A 421 -4.44 7.60 10.81
CA ASP A 421 -5.49 7.32 11.80
C ASP A 421 -5.36 5.91 12.37
N ALA A 422 -5.22 4.90 11.51
CA ALA A 422 -5.09 3.51 11.94
C ALA A 422 -3.85 3.28 12.82
N GLU A 423 -2.68 3.77 12.39
CA GLU A 423 -1.43 3.60 13.14
C GLU A 423 -1.44 4.39 14.46
N TYR A 424 -1.94 5.63 14.47
CA TYR A 424 -2.08 6.41 15.70
C TYR A 424 -3.09 5.81 16.67
N SER A 425 -4.22 5.31 16.18
CA SER A 425 -5.22 4.63 17.01
C SER A 425 -4.64 3.35 17.62
N GLN A 426 -3.92 2.54 16.83
CA GLN A 426 -3.23 1.35 17.33
C GLN A 426 -2.16 1.69 18.37
N ALA A 427 -1.43 2.79 18.17
CA ALA A 427 -0.42 3.29 19.10
C ALA A 427 -1.00 4.03 20.33
N LYS A 428 -2.34 4.15 20.44
CA LYS A 428 -3.04 4.90 21.50
C LYS A 428 -2.64 6.38 21.56
N LEU A 429 -2.52 7.02 20.38
CA LEU A 429 -2.21 8.43 20.19
C LEU A 429 -3.44 9.20 19.66
N PRO A 430 -4.52 9.35 20.47
CA PRO A 430 -5.81 9.88 19.99
C PRO A 430 -5.73 11.32 19.50
N GLN A 431 -4.85 12.16 20.07
CA GLN A 431 -4.68 13.54 19.64
C GLN A 431 -4.04 13.64 18.25
N ALA A 432 -3.11 12.74 17.92
CA ALA A 432 -2.49 12.69 16.60
C ALA A 432 -3.48 12.17 15.54
N ALA A 433 -4.27 11.14 15.87
CA ALA A 433 -5.35 10.66 15.02
C ALA A 433 -6.40 11.76 14.74
N LEU A 434 -6.82 12.48 15.80
CA LEU A 434 -7.77 13.57 15.68
C LEU A 434 -7.23 14.72 14.82
N HIS A 435 -5.96 15.08 15.00
CA HIS A 435 -5.31 16.10 14.19
C HIS A 435 -5.27 15.71 12.70
N ALA A 436 -4.84 14.48 12.39
CA ALA A 436 -4.78 13.97 11.03
C ALA A 436 -6.16 13.95 10.36
N LEU A 437 -7.19 13.43 11.05
CA LEU A 437 -8.56 13.36 10.53
C LEU A 437 -9.17 14.75 10.31
N ARG A 438 -8.98 15.70 11.24
CA ARG A 438 -9.42 17.10 11.06
C ARG A 438 -8.78 17.73 9.83
N TRP A 439 -7.49 17.49 9.62
CA TRP A 439 -6.79 18.00 8.44
C TRP A 439 -7.31 17.36 7.14
N GLY A 440 -7.60 16.06 7.15
CA GLY A 440 -8.22 15.35 6.02
C GLY A 440 -9.60 15.91 5.65
N VAL A 441 -10.48 16.07 6.65
CA VAL A 441 -11.84 16.62 6.46
C VAL A 441 -11.80 18.08 6.00
N ALA A 442 -10.85 18.88 6.49
CA ALA A 442 -10.70 20.27 6.04
C ALA A 442 -10.32 20.38 4.55
N ARG A 443 -9.63 19.37 4.00
CA ARG A 443 -9.23 19.34 2.59
C ARG A 443 -10.27 18.72 1.69
N ASP A 444 -10.97 17.71 2.18
CA ASP A 444 -12.08 17.07 1.47
C ASP A 444 -13.26 16.90 2.40
N PRO A 445 -14.12 17.93 2.54
CA PRO A 445 -15.32 17.87 3.36
C PRO A 445 -16.35 16.85 2.86
N GLY A 446 -16.23 16.37 1.61
CA GLY A 446 -17.09 15.36 1.00
C GLY A 446 -16.67 13.91 1.29
N ASP A 447 -15.49 13.71 1.88
CA ASP A 447 -14.97 12.37 2.20
C ASP A 447 -15.71 11.77 3.41
N ALA A 448 -16.75 10.99 3.12
CA ALA A 448 -17.53 10.27 4.12
C ALA A 448 -16.68 9.35 5.00
N SER A 449 -15.58 8.77 4.50
CA SER A 449 -14.72 7.88 5.28
C SER A 449 -13.99 8.66 6.38
N ASN A 450 -13.33 9.77 6.03
CA ASN A 450 -12.63 10.61 7.01
C ASN A 450 -13.61 11.29 7.98
N CYS A 451 -14.77 11.76 7.51
CA CYS A 451 -15.79 12.37 8.36
C CYS A 451 -16.38 11.38 9.38
N THR A 452 -16.68 10.14 8.98
CA THR A 452 -17.22 9.12 9.90
C THR A 452 -16.19 8.66 10.93
N ARG A 453 -14.91 8.53 10.53
CA ARG A 453 -13.79 8.27 11.46
C ARG A 453 -13.61 9.41 12.46
N LEU A 454 -13.60 10.65 11.98
CA LEU A 454 -13.47 11.84 12.83
C LEU A 454 -14.62 11.91 13.84
N ALA A 455 -15.86 11.74 13.40
CA ALA A 455 -17.03 11.75 14.28
C ALA A 455 -16.96 10.63 15.33
N SER A 456 -16.54 9.42 14.94
CA SER A 456 -16.33 8.31 15.87
C SER A 456 -15.30 8.64 16.94
N LEU A 457 -14.16 9.22 16.55
CA LEU A 457 -13.11 9.57 17.48
C LEU A 457 -13.50 10.72 18.43
N LEU A 458 -14.21 11.75 17.92
CA LEU A 458 -14.74 12.86 18.73
C LEU A 458 -15.71 12.36 19.81
N ALA A 459 -16.61 11.46 19.43
CA ALA A 459 -17.57 10.88 20.35
C ALA A 459 -16.93 10.00 21.42
N ASN A 460 -15.92 9.20 21.04
CA ASN A 460 -15.13 8.44 22.02
C ASN A 460 -14.39 9.37 23.00
N ALA A 461 -14.08 10.60 22.58
CA ALA A 461 -13.52 11.64 23.43
C ALA A 461 -14.60 12.46 24.21
N GLY A 462 -15.88 12.11 24.09
CA GLY A 462 -17.01 12.77 24.75
C GLY A 462 -17.61 13.97 23.99
N ASP A 463 -17.06 14.32 22.83
CA ASP A 463 -17.56 15.43 21.99
C ASP A 463 -18.62 14.96 20.97
N GLU A 464 -19.79 14.57 21.48
CA GLU A 464 -20.92 14.15 20.64
C GLU A 464 -21.46 15.29 19.76
N ALA A 465 -21.41 16.53 20.25
CA ALA A 465 -21.85 17.70 19.49
C ALA A 465 -20.96 17.95 18.28
N GLY A 466 -19.63 17.90 18.46
CA GLY A 466 -18.67 18.00 17.37
C GLY A 466 -18.79 16.84 16.38
N ALA A 467 -19.02 15.61 16.88
CA ALA A 467 -19.25 14.45 16.02
C ALA A 467 -20.48 14.64 15.11
N GLU A 468 -21.60 15.12 15.66
CA GLU A 468 -22.81 15.42 14.90
C GLU A 468 -22.58 16.54 13.87
N GLN A 469 -21.90 17.62 14.25
CA GLN A 469 -21.58 18.73 13.35
C GLN A 469 -20.75 18.28 12.15
N VAL A 470 -19.76 17.40 12.35
CA VAL A 470 -18.95 16.85 11.25
C VAL A 470 -19.82 16.04 10.29
N LEU A 471 -20.70 15.16 10.80
CA LEU A 471 -21.58 14.34 9.97
C LEU A 471 -22.60 15.19 9.20
N LEU A 472 -23.17 16.21 9.84
CA LEU A 472 -24.08 17.15 9.17
C LEU A 472 -23.34 17.99 8.11
N GLY A 473 -22.09 18.36 8.38
CA GLY A 473 -21.24 19.10 7.44
C GLY A 473 -21.03 18.36 6.12
N VAL A 474 -20.63 17.09 6.17
CA VAL A 474 -20.44 16.27 4.96
C VAL A 474 -21.76 16.04 4.22
N LEU A 475 -22.90 15.89 4.91
CA LEU A 475 -24.21 15.75 4.27
C LEU A 475 -24.69 17.02 3.55
N ARG A 476 -24.15 18.20 3.88
CA ARG A 476 -24.43 19.43 3.12
C ARG A 476 -23.68 19.46 1.79
N VAL A 477 -22.51 18.83 1.71
CA VAL A 477 -21.66 18.80 0.51
C VAL A 477 -22.03 17.61 -0.37
N THR A 478 -22.16 16.43 0.24
CA THR A 478 -22.53 15.17 -0.41
C THR A 478 -23.72 14.56 0.35
N PRO A 479 -24.96 14.88 -0.04
CA PRO A 479 -26.16 14.42 0.66
C PRO A 479 -26.36 12.90 0.61
N ASP A 480 -25.96 12.27 -0.49
CA ASP A 480 -26.25 10.85 -0.76
C ASP A 480 -25.17 9.91 -0.21
N GLN A 481 -24.91 9.98 1.10
CA GLN A 481 -23.89 9.16 1.78
C GLN A 481 -24.51 8.22 2.81
N PRO A 482 -24.78 6.94 2.47
CA PRO A 482 -25.54 6.04 3.35
C PRO A 482 -24.77 5.69 4.62
N GLN A 483 -23.44 5.61 4.55
CA GLN A 483 -22.56 5.38 5.70
C GLN A 483 -22.69 6.52 6.73
N VAL A 484 -22.79 7.76 6.26
CA VAL A 484 -22.90 8.95 7.11
C VAL A 484 -24.29 9.03 7.74
N HIS A 485 -25.33 8.78 6.95
CA HIS A 485 -26.71 8.73 7.47
C HIS A 485 -26.87 7.65 8.55
N ASN A 486 -26.31 6.45 8.35
CA ASN A 486 -26.33 5.39 9.37
C ASN A 486 -25.58 5.83 10.65
N ASN A 487 -24.40 6.43 10.52
CA ASN A 487 -23.63 6.92 11.67
C ASN A 487 -24.38 8.02 12.44
N LEU A 488 -25.01 8.96 11.75
CA LEU A 488 -25.82 10.02 12.36
C LEU A 488 -27.05 9.43 13.06
N ALA A 489 -27.75 8.49 12.42
CA ALA A 489 -28.91 7.82 13.00
C ALA A 489 -28.57 7.05 14.29
N ASN A 490 -27.45 6.31 14.31
CA ASN A 490 -26.98 5.61 15.51
C ASN A 490 -26.74 6.57 16.69
N ARG A 491 -26.25 7.78 16.42
CA ARG A 491 -26.00 8.80 17.44
C ARG A 491 -27.28 9.41 17.98
N LEU A 492 -28.20 9.78 17.08
CA LEU A 492 -29.53 10.28 17.45
C LEU A 492 -30.28 9.24 18.30
N ALA A 493 -30.22 7.96 17.91
CA ALA A 493 -30.81 6.86 18.68
C ALA A 493 -30.20 6.71 20.07
N ARG A 494 -28.87 6.81 20.22
CA ARG A 494 -28.20 6.80 21.54
C ARG A 494 -28.63 7.96 22.45
N ARG A 495 -29.05 9.09 21.88
CA ARG A 495 -29.60 10.25 22.60
C ARG A 495 -31.12 10.18 22.82
N GLY A 496 -31.77 9.08 22.43
CA GLY A 496 -33.22 8.90 22.53
C GLY A 496 -34.03 9.64 21.46
N GLN A 497 -33.38 10.25 20.46
CA GLN A 497 -34.03 11.00 19.38
C GLN A 497 -34.45 10.06 18.24
N PHE A 498 -35.29 9.08 18.55
CA PHE A 498 -35.61 7.98 17.64
C PHE A 498 -36.33 8.42 16.36
N ASP A 499 -37.22 9.42 16.42
CA ASP A 499 -37.94 9.92 15.23
C ASP A 499 -36.97 10.50 14.18
N GLN A 500 -35.97 11.26 14.62
CA GLN A 500 -34.93 11.79 13.73
C GLN A 500 -34.01 10.68 13.23
N ALA A 501 -33.68 9.71 14.09
CA ALA A 501 -32.89 8.55 13.70
C ALA A 501 -33.57 7.74 12.58
N ILE A 502 -34.88 7.51 12.67
CA ILE A 502 -35.68 6.80 11.65
C ILE A 502 -35.55 7.46 10.27
N VAL A 503 -35.59 8.80 10.21
CA VAL A 503 -35.42 9.54 8.94
C VAL A 503 -34.07 9.23 8.31
N HIS A 504 -33.00 9.27 9.10
CA HIS A 504 -31.65 8.99 8.59
C HIS A 504 -31.41 7.52 8.27
N TYR A 505 -31.93 6.59 9.07
CA TYR A 505 -31.87 5.16 8.75
C TYR A 505 -32.59 4.84 7.43
N ARG A 506 -33.76 5.44 7.17
CA ARG A 506 -34.47 5.27 5.89
C ARG A 506 -33.64 5.77 4.70
N LYS A 507 -32.97 6.91 4.83
CA LYS A 507 -32.04 7.42 3.80
C LYS A 507 -30.86 6.50 3.56
N ALA A 508 -30.27 5.94 4.63
CA ALA A 508 -29.19 4.97 4.50
C ALA A 508 -29.67 3.68 3.81
N LEU A 509 -30.85 3.17 4.21
CA LEU A 509 -31.44 1.94 3.69
C LEU A 509 -31.83 2.04 2.21
N ALA A 510 -32.24 3.21 1.75
CA ALA A 510 -32.57 3.44 0.34
C ALA A 510 -31.40 3.10 -0.62
N GLN A 511 -30.16 3.26 -0.16
CA GLN A 511 -28.97 2.91 -0.92
C GLN A 511 -28.33 1.58 -0.50
N LEU A 512 -28.66 1.08 0.70
CA LEU A 512 -28.14 -0.16 1.27
C LEU A 512 -29.28 -1.12 1.66
N PRO A 513 -30.13 -1.56 0.72
CA PRO A 513 -31.40 -2.25 1.02
C PRO A 513 -31.24 -3.58 1.75
N ASN A 514 -30.07 -4.21 1.67
CA ASN A 514 -29.77 -5.51 2.30
C ASN A 514 -28.72 -5.42 3.42
N ASN A 515 -28.47 -4.23 3.97
CA ASN A 515 -27.52 -4.08 5.07
C ASN A 515 -28.19 -4.39 6.42
N ALA A 516 -27.88 -5.57 6.97
CA ALA A 516 -28.49 -6.06 8.21
C ALA A 516 -28.31 -5.12 9.41
N PHE A 517 -27.18 -4.40 9.51
CA PHE A 517 -26.93 -3.42 10.58
C PHE A 517 -27.84 -2.19 10.46
N VAL A 518 -28.02 -1.66 9.25
CA VAL A 518 -28.91 -0.50 9.01
C VAL A 518 -30.38 -0.89 9.24
N ILE A 519 -30.78 -2.09 8.78
CA ILE A 519 -32.12 -2.63 8.99
C ILE A 519 -32.40 -2.81 10.49
N HIS A 520 -31.47 -3.42 11.24
CA HIS A 520 -31.58 -3.57 12.69
C HIS A 520 -31.67 -2.22 13.40
N GLY A 521 -30.82 -1.26 13.05
CA GLY A 521 -30.86 0.10 13.60
C GLY A 521 -32.20 0.80 13.38
N LEU A 522 -32.77 0.73 12.17
CA LEU A 522 -34.10 1.25 11.85
C LEU A 522 -35.19 0.57 12.68
N ALA A 523 -35.16 -0.77 12.72
CA ALA A 523 -36.18 -1.54 13.39
C ALA A 523 -36.16 -1.35 14.91
N SER A 524 -34.98 -1.24 15.49
CA SER A 524 -34.79 -0.89 16.91
C SER A 524 -35.34 0.51 17.22
N ALA A 525 -35.05 1.51 16.37
CA ALA A 525 -35.61 2.85 16.54
C ALA A 525 -37.14 2.86 16.42
N LEU A 526 -37.73 2.12 15.46
CA LEU A 526 -39.18 1.96 15.34
C LEU A 526 -39.80 1.29 16.57
N ALA A 527 -39.18 0.24 17.10
CA ALA A 527 -39.66 -0.43 18.30
C ALA A 527 -39.67 0.50 19.53
N ASN A 528 -38.64 1.35 19.68
CA ASN A 528 -38.56 2.34 20.76
C ASN A 528 -39.60 3.47 20.64
N THR A 529 -40.12 3.73 19.43
CA THR A 529 -41.26 4.67 19.22
C THR A 529 -42.63 3.98 19.28
N GLY A 530 -42.69 2.71 19.67
CA GLY A 530 -43.94 1.94 19.77
C GLY A 530 -44.48 1.41 18.43
N GLN A 531 -43.78 1.62 17.32
CA GLN A 531 -44.17 1.18 15.97
C GLN A 531 -43.83 -0.31 15.74
N LEU A 532 -44.25 -1.18 16.67
CA LEU A 532 -43.88 -2.59 16.71
C LEU A 532 -44.32 -3.38 15.47
N GLN A 533 -45.46 -3.03 14.87
CA GLN A 533 -45.97 -3.65 13.64
C GLN A 533 -45.04 -3.41 12.42
N GLN A 534 -44.32 -2.29 12.39
CA GLN A 534 -43.32 -2.02 11.35
C GLN A 534 -41.93 -2.57 11.71
N ALA A 535 -41.60 -2.60 13.01
CA ALA A 535 -40.29 -3.06 13.48
C ALA A 535 -40.11 -4.58 13.34
N LEU A 536 -41.15 -5.38 13.65
CA LEU A 536 -41.07 -6.84 13.68
C LEU A 536 -40.59 -7.48 12.35
N PRO A 537 -41.16 -7.15 11.17
CA PRO A 537 -40.68 -7.73 9.91
C PRO A 537 -39.24 -7.32 9.57
N LEU A 538 -38.82 -6.10 9.92
CA LEU A 538 -37.45 -5.64 9.71
C LEU A 538 -36.45 -6.36 10.63
N LEU A 539 -36.82 -6.59 11.90
CA LEU A 539 -36.00 -7.38 12.83
C LEU A 539 -35.84 -8.82 12.34
N ALA A 540 -36.91 -9.43 11.81
CA ALA A 540 -36.83 -10.76 11.19
C ALA A 540 -35.87 -10.76 10.01
N GLN A 541 -35.96 -9.76 9.12
CA GLN A 541 -35.08 -9.61 7.97
C GLN A 541 -33.61 -9.44 8.38
N ALA A 542 -33.32 -8.60 9.39
CA ALA A 542 -31.96 -8.42 9.88
C ALA A 542 -31.34 -9.73 10.40
N VAL A 543 -32.12 -10.52 11.17
CA VAL A 543 -31.67 -11.82 11.69
C VAL A 543 -31.47 -12.84 10.56
N GLN A 544 -32.30 -12.82 9.52
CA GLN A 544 -32.14 -13.70 8.35
C GLN A 544 -30.90 -13.35 7.53
N LEU A 545 -30.65 -12.06 7.31
CA LEU A 545 -29.49 -11.59 6.54
C LEU A 545 -28.18 -11.84 7.28
N ASP A 546 -28.13 -11.55 8.58
CA ASP A 546 -26.96 -11.79 9.42
C ASP A 546 -27.36 -12.09 10.87
N PRO A 547 -27.34 -13.37 11.27
CA PRO A 547 -27.66 -13.79 12.64
C PRO A 547 -26.64 -13.32 13.69
N THR A 548 -25.51 -12.73 13.29
CA THR A 548 -24.43 -12.27 14.17
C THR A 548 -24.54 -10.80 14.56
N VAL A 549 -25.50 -10.06 13.96
CA VAL A 549 -25.77 -8.65 14.32
C VAL A 549 -26.08 -8.55 15.82
N PRO A 550 -25.29 -7.79 16.60
CA PRO A 550 -25.47 -7.70 18.05
C PRO A 550 -26.87 -7.21 18.43
N GLY A 551 -27.54 -7.95 19.31
CA GLY A 551 -28.87 -7.59 19.81
C GLY A 551 -30.04 -7.92 18.88
N ALA A 552 -29.81 -8.16 17.58
CA ALA A 552 -30.90 -8.35 16.60
C ALA A 552 -31.87 -9.50 16.95
N LYS A 553 -31.34 -10.65 17.38
CA LYS A 553 -32.17 -11.79 17.83
C LYS A 553 -32.98 -11.46 19.08
N ALA A 554 -32.35 -10.82 20.07
CA ALA A 554 -33.02 -10.47 21.32
C ALA A 554 -34.13 -9.43 21.10
N ASP A 555 -33.87 -8.43 20.25
CA ASP A 555 -34.84 -7.41 19.87
C ASP A 555 -36.00 -8.01 19.06
N PHE A 556 -35.73 -8.96 18.15
CA PHE A 556 -36.75 -9.69 17.41
C PHE A 556 -37.70 -10.46 18.34
N GLU A 557 -37.15 -11.25 19.26
CA GLU A 557 -37.93 -12.04 20.22
C GLU A 557 -38.78 -11.14 21.14
N ARG A 558 -38.20 -10.02 21.60
CA ARG A 558 -38.92 -9.02 22.41
C ARG A 558 -40.06 -8.38 21.63
N ALA A 559 -39.81 -7.93 20.40
CA ALA A 559 -40.84 -7.32 19.56
C ALA A 559 -41.97 -8.32 19.26
N ARG A 560 -41.64 -9.59 19.00
CA ARG A 560 -42.63 -10.66 18.76
C ARG A 560 -43.54 -10.87 19.97
N ALA A 561 -42.97 -10.94 21.17
CA ALA A 561 -43.72 -11.11 22.41
C ALA A 561 -44.66 -9.91 22.67
N LEU A 562 -44.19 -8.68 22.46
CA LEU A 562 -44.99 -7.47 22.65
C LEU A 562 -46.14 -7.36 21.65
N VAL A 563 -45.91 -7.70 20.38
CA VAL A 563 -46.97 -7.72 19.35
C VAL A 563 -48.03 -8.78 19.68
N ALA A 564 -47.62 -9.98 20.11
CA ALA A 564 -48.54 -11.03 20.52
C ALA A 564 -49.39 -10.60 21.74
N ALA A 565 -48.79 -9.92 22.71
CA ALA A 565 -49.50 -9.37 23.87
C ALA A 565 -50.50 -8.26 23.49
N GLN A 566 -50.15 -7.38 22.54
CA GLN A 566 -51.05 -6.35 22.03
C GLN A 566 -52.27 -6.96 21.33
N GLN A 567 -52.05 -7.99 20.50
CA GLN A 567 -53.13 -8.70 19.80
C GLN A 567 -54.06 -9.45 20.76
N ALA A 568 -53.52 -10.01 21.85
CA ALA A 568 -54.32 -10.68 22.89
C ALA A 568 -55.20 -9.68 23.69
N ASN A 569 -54.76 -8.44 23.86
CA ASN A 569 -55.50 -7.39 24.57
C ASN A 569 -56.57 -6.70 23.72
N THR A 570 -56.44 -6.69 22.39
CA THR A 570 -57.46 -6.14 21.45
C THR A 570 -58.55 -7.14 21.06
N GLY A 571 -58.44 -8.40 21.49
CA GLY A 571 -59.40 -9.48 21.25
C GLY A 571 -60.41 -9.72 22.39
N ARG A 572 -60.48 -8.80 23.36
CA ARG A 572 -61.56 -8.63 24.34
C ARG A 572 -62.26 -7.31 24.07
#